data_AF-R6K4K1-F1
#
_entry.id   AF-R6K4K1-F1
#
_cell.length_a   1.000
_cell.length_b   1.000
_cell.length_c   1.000
_cell.angle_alpha   90.00
_cell.angle_beta   90.00
_cell.angle_gamma   90.00
#
_symmetry.space_group_name_H-M   'P 1'
#
loop_
_entity.id
_entity.type
_entity.pdbx_description
1 polymer ?
#
loop_
_entity_poly.entity_id
_entity_poly.type
_entity_poly.pdbx_seq_one_letter_code
_entity_poly.pdbx_strand_id
1 'polypeptide(L)'
;MNVCKNYQNMIKDYDEGKLSLKQEERFIKHIMGCDDCKEELEIYYIVTYGLDENYDVKKLPDDIKSCIDSYDFKTLVDLKLRNSVEQCRQVRQWNHNMRIMYAVIDAIMLLMILVCIIIRFY
;
A
#
# COMPACT_ATOMS: atom_id res chain seq x y z
N MET A 1 -2.26 25.22 -0.77
CA MET A 1 -2.79 25.11 -2.16
C MET A 1 -1.93 24.23 -3.08
N ASN A 2 -0.59 24.34 -3.10
CA ASN A 2 0.25 23.48 -3.97
C ASN A 2 0.39 22.01 -3.52
N VAL A 3 0.23 21.73 -2.21
CA VAL A 3 0.42 20.38 -1.67
C VAL A 3 -0.69 19.42 -2.10
N CYS A 4 -1.96 19.82 -1.92
CA CYS A 4 -3.13 19.04 -2.32
C CYS A 4 -3.08 18.64 -3.80
N LYS A 5 -2.76 19.60 -4.69
CA LYS A 5 -2.66 19.36 -6.13
C LYS A 5 -1.64 18.27 -6.49
N ASN A 6 -0.53 18.17 -5.75
CA ASN A 6 0.44 17.11 -5.95
C ASN A 6 -0.14 15.73 -5.59
N TYR A 7 -0.90 15.64 -4.50
CA TYR A 7 -1.54 14.39 -4.08
C TYR A 7 -2.73 14.02 -4.99
N GLN A 8 -3.51 14.99 -5.45
CA GLN A 8 -4.57 14.76 -6.43
C GLN A 8 -4.01 14.15 -7.72
N ASN A 9 -2.85 14.62 -8.20
CA ASN A 9 -2.17 14.01 -9.35
C ASN A 9 -1.69 12.56 -9.11
N MET A 10 -1.57 12.12 -7.86
CA MET A 10 -1.18 10.76 -7.50
C MET A 10 -2.37 9.80 -7.40
N ILE A 11 -3.62 10.27 -7.47
CA ILE A 11 -4.82 9.44 -7.28
C ILE A 11 -4.86 8.25 -8.23
N LYS A 12 -4.59 8.48 -9.52
CA LYS A 12 -4.57 7.42 -10.53
C LYS A 12 -3.47 6.39 -10.27
N ASP A 13 -2.26 6.86 -9.96
CA ASP A 13 -1.14 5.97 -9.66
C ASP A 13 -1.37 5.18 -8.36
N TYR A 14 -2.05 5.78 -7.38
CA TYR A 14 -2.51 5.10 -6.17
C TYR A 14 -3.49 3.99 -6.50
N ASP A 15 -4.53 4.30 -7.29
CA ASP A 15 -5.58 3.34 -7.63
C ASP A 15 -5.06 2.14 -8.42
N GLU A 16 -4.13 2.38 -9.34
CA GLU A 16 -3.48 1.37 -10.17
C GLU A 16 -2.35 0.63 -9.44
N GLY A 17 -2.06 0.95 -8.17
CA GLY A 17 -1.00 0.31 -7.37
C GLY A 17 0.42 0.60 -7.87
N LYS A 18 0.63 1.75 -8.52
CA LYS A 18 1.92 2.16 -9.11
C LYS A 18 2.81 2.98 -8.16
N LEU A 19 2.28 3.38 -7.02
CA LEU A 19 3.06 4.11 -6.01
C LEU A 19 4.05 3.18 -5.31
N SER A 20 5.25 3.69 -5.03
CA SER A 20 6.15 2.99 -4.10
C SER A 20 5.58 3.04 -2.67
N LEU A 21 5.96 2.08 -1.82
CA LEU A 21 5.53 2.00 -0.42
C LEU A 21 5.63 3.36 0.31
N LYS A 22 6.74 4.09 0.13
CA LYS A 22 6.93 5.42 0.76
C LYS A 22 6.01 6.49 0.19
N GLN A 23 5.70 6.43 -1.10
CA GLN A 23 4.77 7.37 -1.73
C GLN A 23 3.33 7.09 -1.28
N GLU A 24 2.95 5.82 -1.24
CA GLU A 24 1.64 5.37 -0.81
C GLU A 24 1.36 5.74 0.66
N GLU A 25 2.29 5.44 1.58
CA GLU A 25 2.19 5.86 2.99
C GLU A 25 2.00 7.39 3.14
N ARG A 26 2.70 8.19 2.33
CA ARG A 26 2.55 9.66 2.34
C ARG A 26 1.23 10.11 1.74
N PHE A 27 0.77 9.44 0.69
CA PHE A 27 -0.51 9.71 0.03
C PHE A 27 -1.65 9.45 1.01
N ILE A 28 -1.74 8.25 1.58
CA ILE A 28 -2.79 7.87 2.52
C ILE A 28 -2.82 8.84 3.72
N LYS A 29 -1.65 9.14 4.30
CA LYS A 29 -1.55 10.07 5.44
C LYS A 29 -2.11 11.46 5.12
N HIS A 30 -1.93 11.94 3.89
CA HIS A 30 -2.49 13.21 3.47
C HIS A 30 -4.01 13.12 3.26
N ILE A 31 -4.48 12.14 2.49
CA ILE A 31 -5.92 11.96 2.20
C ILE A 31 -6.74 11.79 3.48
N MET A 32 -6.26 10.99 4.44
CA MET A 32 -6.96 10.78 5.72
C MET A 32 -7.06 12.05 6.60
N GLY A 33 -6.20 13.05 6.36
CA GLY A 33 -6.17 14.30 7.12
C GLY A 33 -6.66 15.51 6.33
N CYS A 34 -7.18 15.33 5.11
CA CYS A 34 -7.58 16.42 4.22
C CYS A 34 -8.89 16.06 3.51
N ASP A 35 -9.98 16.70 3.94
CA ASP A 35 -11.32 16.45 3.40
C ASP A 35 -11.40 16.76 1.90
N ASP A 36 -10.82 17.87 1.43
CA ASP A 36 -10.79 18.23 0.01
C ASP A 36 -10.18 17.13 -0.88
N CYS A 37 -9.07 16.53 -0.45
CA CYS A 37 -8.43 15.46 -1.22
C CYS A 37 -9.14 14.11 -1.08
N LYS A 38 -9.85 13.90 0.04
CA LYS A 38 -10.72 12.74 0.22
C LYS A 38 -11.92 12.81 -0.71
N GLU A 39 -12.54 13.99 -0.83
CA GLU A 39 -13.62 14.25 -1.77
C GLU A 39 -13.15 14.08 -3.22
N GLU A 40 -11.96 14.58 -3.58
CA GLU A 40 -11.40 14.35 -4.93
C GLU A 40 -11.21 12.85 -5.24
N LEU A 41 -10.75 12.06 -4.27
CA LEU A 41 -10.61 10.61 -4.41
C LEU A 41 -11.98 9.93 -4.58
N GLU A 42 -13.00 10.40 -3.86
CA GLU A 42 -14.38 9.92 -4.01
C GLU A 42 -14.92 10.22 -5.41
N ILE A 43 -14.74 11.46 -5.90
CA ILE A 43 -15.13 11.86 -7.26
C ILE A 43 -14.43 10.99 -8.30
N TYR A 44 -13.13 10.73 -8.13
CA TYR A 44 -12.39 9.83 -9.01
C TYR A 44 -13.01 8.42 -9.06
N TYR A 45 -13.44 7.86 -7.94
CA TYR A 45 -14.10 6.54 -7.92
C TYR A 45 -15.51 6.57 -8.51
N ILE A 46 -16.28 7.63 -8.31
CA ILE A 46 -17.59 7.80 -8.96
C ILE A 46 -17.41 7.77 -10.48
N VAL A 47 -16.46 8.55 -11.01
CA VAL A 47 -16.20 8.61 -12.46
C VAL A 47 -15.68 7.27 -12.98
N THR A 48 -14.68 6.69 -12.30
CA THR A 48 -13.97 5.51 -12.82
C THR A 48 -14.77 4.22 -12.64
N TYR A 49 -15.48 4.04 -11.53
CA TYR A 49 -16.19 2.78 -11.23
C TYR A 49 -17.70 2.90 -11.36
N GLY A 50 -18.25 4.10 -11.20
CA GLY A 50 -19.68 4.35 -11.31
C GLY A 50 -20.13 4.70 -12.74
N LEU A 51 -19.26 5.34 -13.55
CA LEU A 51 -19.64 5.88 -14.86
C LEU A 51 -18.88 5.28 -16.05
N ASP A 52 -17.65 4.80 -15.88
CA ASP A 52 -16.89 4.18 -16.98
C ASP A 52 -17.39 2.76 -17.27
N GLU A 53 -18.21 2.61 -18.32
CA GLU A 53 -18.74 1.33 -18.78
C GLU A 53 -17.65 0.33 -19.21
N ASN A 54 -16.44 0.81 -19.50
CA ASN A 54 -15.32 -0.06 -19.85
C ASN A 54 -14.60 -0.63 -18.64
N TYR A 55 -14.90 -0.14 -17.43
CA TYR A 55 -14.25 -0.62 -16.23
C TYR A 55 -14.79 -2.01 -15.85
N ASP A 56 -13.87 -2.97 -15.75
CA ASP A 56 -14.21 -4.36 -15.45
C ASP A 56 -14.40 -4.56 -13.93
N VAL A 57 -15.56 -4.14 -13.43
CA VAL A 57 -15.97 -4.24 -12.02
C VAL A 57 -15.92 -5.69 -11.51
N LYS A 58 -16.00 -6.70 -12.40
CA LYS A 58 -15.97 -8.13 -12.02
C LYS A 58 -14.61 -8.58 -11.46
N LYS A 59 -13.54 -7.82 -11.70
CA LYS A 59 -12.21 -8.09 -11.14
C LYS A 59 -12.03 -7.53 -9.74
N LEU A 60 -12.97 -6.71 -9.26
CA LEU A 60 -12.89 -6.12 -7.93
C LEU A 60 -13.34 -7.14 -6.86
N PRO A 61 -12.77 -7.06 -5.65
CA PRO A 61 -13.26 -7.75 -4.48
C PRO A 61 -14.76 -7.53 -4.22
N ASP A 62 -15.43 -8.53 -3.63
CA ASP A 62 -16.88 -8.52 -3.39
C ASP A 62 -17.33 -7.35 -2.47
N ASP A 63 -16.52 -6.97 -1.49
CA ASP A 63 -16.77 -5.86 -0.57
C ASP A 63 -16.74 -4.50 -1.29
N ILE A 64 -15.79 -4.31 -2.19
CA ILE A 64 -15.69 -3.12 -3.04
C ILE A 64 -16.88 -3.08 -4.01
N LYS A 65 -17.19 -4.20 -4.65
CA LYS A 65 -18.31 -4.30 -5.59
C LYS A 65 -19.64 -3.97 -4.91
N SER A 66 -19.86 -4.47 -3.69
CA SER A 66 -21.06 -4.15 -2.90
C SER A 66 -21.22 -2.65 -2.64
N CYS A 67 -20.12 -1.90 -2.47
CA CYS A 67 -20.17 -0.46 -2.29
C CYS A 67 -20.55 0.27 -3.58
N ILE A 68 -20.04 -0.20 -4.72
CA ILE A 68 -20.37 0.35 -6.04
C ILE A 68 -21.84 0.10 -6.38
N ASP A 69 -22.33 -1.13 -6.18
CA ASP A 69 -23.72 -1.52 -6.45
C ASP A 69 -24.74 -0.75 -5.57
N SER A 70 -24.33 -0.31 -4.38
CA SER A 70 -25.13 0.49 -3.45
C SER A 70 -24.91 2.01 -3.59
N TYR A 71 -24.07 2.45 -4.53
CA TYR A 71 -23.66 3.84 -4.71
C TYR A 71 -23.04 4.50 -3.46
N ASP A 72 -22.45 3.71 -2.56
CA ASP A 72 -21.79 4.18 -1.33
C ASP A 72 -20.28 4.38 -1.56
N PHE A 73 -19.96 5.43 -2.32
CA PHE A 73 -18.57 5.78 -2.65
C PHE A 73 -17.77 6.30 -1.46
N LYS A 74 -18.45 6.84 -0.45
CA LYS A 74 -17.81 7.28 0.78
C LYS A 74 -17.24 6.09 1.56
N THR A 75 -18.04 5.04 1.75
CA THR A 75 -17.57 3.80 2.37
C THR A 75 -16.51 3.12 1.51
N LEU A 76 -16.64 3.16 0.18
CA LEU A 76 -15.62 2.63 -0.73
C LEU A 76 -14.25 3.28 -0.52
N VAL A 77 -14.20 4.62 -0.43
CA VAL A 77 -12.95 5.36 -0.16
C VAL A 77 -12.34 4.91 1.17
N ASP A 78 -13.16 4.85 2.22
CA ASP A 78 -12.70 4.45 3.55
C ASP A 78 -12.18 3.00 3.59
N LEU A 79 -12.83 2.08 2.87
CA LEU A 79 -12.38 0.69 2.72
C LEU A 79 -11.06 0.59 1.96
N LYS A 80 -10.95 1.25 0.80
CA LYS A 80 -9.70 1.23 0.01
C LYS A 80 -8.52 1.84 0.77
N LEU A 81 -8.72 2.97 1.45
CA LEU A 81 -7.68 3.57 2.29
C LEU A 81 -7.28 2.64 3.43
N ARG A 82 -8.24 2.01 4.12
CA ARG A 82 -7.94 1.03 5.17
C ARG A 82 -7.14 -0.16 4.65
N ASN A 83 -7.56 -0.75 3.52
CA ASN A 83 -6.87 -1.87 2.90
C ASN A 83 -5.43 -1.48 2.52
N SER A 84 -5.24 -0.29 1.97
CA SER A 84 -3.90 0.22 1.62
C SER A 84 -3.02 0.46 2.86
N VAL A 85 -3.58 0.97 3.98
CA VAL A 85 -2.84 1.09 5.26
C VAL A 85 -2.38 -0.29 5.75
N GLU A 86 -3.26 -1.29 5.70
CA GLU A 86 -2.93 -2.65 6.12
C GLU A 86 -1.88 -3.29 5.21
N GLN A 87 -1.99 -3.14 3.90
CA GLN A 87 -1.00 -3.60 2.94
C GLN A 87 0.36 -2.94 3.18
N CYS A 88 0.41 -1.61 3.34
CA CYS A 88 1.64 -0.89 3.68
C CYS A 88 2.27 -1.43 4.96
N ARG A 89 1.46 -1.68 6.00
CA ARG A 89 1.91 -2.25 7.28
C ARG A 89 2.48 -3.66 7.11
N GLN A 90 1.81 -4.53 6.36
CA GLN A 90 2.25 -5.90 6.10
C GLN A 90 3.57 -5.93 5.33
N VAL A 91 3.68 -5.15 4.25
CA VAL A 91 4.90 -5.05 3.44
C VAL A 91 6.07 -4.51 4.27
N ARG A 92 5.82 -3.49 5.10
CA ARG A 92 6.85 -2.94 6.00
C ARG A 92 7.31 -3.98 7.02
N GLN A 93 6.38 -4.72 7.63
CA GLN A 93 6.72 -5.77 8.58
C GLN A 93 7.51 -6.88 7.90
N TRP A 94 7.11 -7.29 6.71
CA TRP A 94 7.81 -8.32 5.93
C TRP A 94 9.24 -7.87 5.59
N ASN A 95 9.42 -6.64 5.09
CA ASN A 95 10.75 -6.08 4.82
C ASN A 95 11.64 -6.02 6.08
N HIS A 96 11.06 -5.70 7.23
CA HIS A 96 11.78 -5.68 8.49
C HIS A 96 12.19 -7.10 8.93
N ASN A 97 11.25 -8.05 8.87
CA ASN A 97 11.50 -9.45 9.21
C ASN A 97 12.56 -10.08 8.30
N MET A 98 12.50 -9.81 6.99
CA MET A 98 13.49 -10.29 6.03
C MET A 98 14.89 -9.75 6.32
N ARG A 99 15.02 -8.45 6.66
CA ARG A 99 16.31 -7.87 7.05
C ARG A 99 16.90 -8.52 8.30
N ILE A 100 16.06 -8.79 9.31
CA ILE A 100 16.50 -9.49 10.53
C ILE A 100 16.96 -10.91 10.19
N MET A 101 16.19 -11.63 9.36
CA MET A 101 16.54 -12.98 8.93
C MET A 101 17.90 -13.02 8.23
N TYR A 102 18.17 -12.10 7.30
CA TYR A 102 19.48 -12.01 6.64
C TYR A 102 20.62 -11.76 7.63
N ALA A 103 20.43 -10.85 8.59
CA ALA A 103 21.45 -10.59 9.62
C ALA A 103 21.75 -11.83 10.48
N VAL A 104 20.73 -12.64 10.79
CA VAL A 104 20.90 -13.90 11.54
C VAL A 104 21.67 -14.94 10.72
N ILE A 105 21.35 -15.08 9.42
CA ILE A 105 22.06 -16.01 8.53
C ILE A 105 23.55 -15.64 8.43
N ASP A 106 23.85 -14.35 8.23
CA ASP A 106 25.23 -13.86 8.17
C ASP A 106 26.01 -14.13 9.46
N ALA A 107 25.38 -13.94 10.63
CA ALA A 107 25.99 -14.24 11.92
C ALA A 107 26.31 -15.74 12.08
N ILE A 108 25.41 -16.63 11.65
CA ILE A 108 25.64 -18.07 11.68
C ILE A 108 26.81 -18.47 10.76
N MET A 109 26.90 -17.88 9.56
CA MET A 109 28.00 -18.15 8.64
C MET A 109 29.35 -17.75 9.25
N LEU A 110 29.44 -16.59 9.91
CA LEU A 110 30.66 -16.14 10.58
C LEU A 110 31.04 -17.06 11.75
N LEU A 111 30.07 -17.49 12.56
CA LEU A 111 30.31 -18.44 13.65
C LEU A 111 30.87 -19.77 13.13
N MET A 112 30.33 -20.29 12.02
CA MET A 112 30.84 -21.51 11.39
C MET A 112 32.28 -21.35 10.90
N ILE A 113 32.62 -20.21 10.31
CA ILE A 113 33.99 -19.89 9.89
C ILE A 113 34.94 -19.89 11.10
N LEU A 114 34.54 -19.25 12.21
CA LEU A 114 35.33 -19.22 13.44
C LEU A 114 35.56 -20.63 14.02
N VAL A 115 34.52 -21.47 14.05
CA VAL A 115 34.63 -22.86 14.50
C VAL A 115 35.61 -23.65 13.61
N CYS A 116 35.53 -23.50 12.29
CA CYS A 116 36.47 -24.15 11.36
C CYS A 116 37.92 -23.70 11.57
N ILE A 117 38.15 -22.42 11.87
CA ILE A 117 39.48 -21.89 12.19
C ILE A 117 39.99 -22.53 13.49
N ILE A 118 39.18 -22.56 14.54
CA ILE A 118 39.57 -23.17 15.83
C ILE A 118 39.95 -24.65 15.65
N ILE A 119 39.13 -25.43 14.93
CA ILE A 119 39.41 -26.85 14.65
C ILE A 119 40.70 -27.04 13.85
N ARG A 120 41.05 -26.10 12.97
CA ARG A 120 42.28 -26.22 12.16
C ARG A 120 43.55 -25.89 12.95
N PHE A 121 43.44 -25.03 13.95
CA PHE A 121 44.58 -24.58 14.77
C PHE A 121 44.83 -25.43 16.02
N TYR A 122 43.89 -26.29 16.38
CA TYR A 122 43.95 -27.18 17.55
C TYR A 122 44.00 -28.64 17.12
#